data_AF-A0A7H4GPA1-F1
#
_entry.id   AF-A0A7H4GPA1-F1
#
_cell.length_a   1.000
_cell.length_b   1.000
_cell.length_c   1.000
_cell.angle_alpha   90.00
_cell.angle_beta   90.00
_cell.angle_gamma   90.00
#
_symmetry.space_group_name_H-M   'P 1'
#
loop_
_entity.id
_entity.type
_entity.pdbx_description
1 polymer ?
#
loop_
_entity_poly.entity_id
_entity_poly.type
_entity_poly.pdbx_seq_one_letter_code
_entity_poly.pdbx_strand_id
1 'polypeptide(L)'
;MAELLRLYQTDSEEVVIERLAAEAEAARAYGVARDLLGDAYAGAWFDVDRLTLVVAATSSSSDDLLTRLGVKSVRRERSQVQLLDVLDQLSEDIQRQGLWSDVVHSLHIDYPSNQVVVSVEPDREQVVQDLPMVRRESAAIRFKHGRGGSIPVSWPVRGGDKYVNENFSQQVGFEFGCSIGFSVEGGYLTAGHCGDIGHGVVGLNGLFQGVFDESEVGGQGNNDRASVNTGQYWNPEPLINGYNQGVLIVSSKWAGLQEAPLNTTVCRYGQASGGPHCGGITHTNVIEELQHNVTGQTFTVDGLTRTSACVYPGDSGGPFITPVENMAQGITISALDPSVHGPCPHDASLFAGATFDPVTGPLADFGKVMRTPHGANPPTIYGFNCPDAANSGGGFFSCEIDYFNSQGQTSMQWTGGSGNPSSGTLFFGTCNPHGWVTVDLQVSNDYGTAHESVVFACPAGPIP
;
A
#
# COMPACT_ATOMS: atom_id res chain seq x y z
N MET A 1 5.79 16.42 7.69
CA MET A 1 6.01 17.87 7.90
C MET A 1 5.76 18.68 6.62
N ALA A 2 6.45 18.44 5.51
CA ALA A 2 6.27 19.20 4.25
C ALA A 2 4.80 19.34 3.80
N GLU A 3 4.02 18.26 3.88
CA GLU A 3 2.59 18.32 3.54
C GLU A 3 1.78 19.23 4.46
N LEU A 4 2.12 19.30 5.75
CA LEU A 4 1.45 20.16 6.72
C LEU A 4 1.81 21.63 6.52
N LEU A 5 3.06 21.92 6.19
CA LEU A 5 3.50 23.27 5.79
C LEU A 5 2.71 23.76 4.57
N ARG A 6 2.58 22.91 3.55
CA ARG A 6 1.76 23.17 2.36
C ARG A 6 0.28 23.37 2.70
N LEU A 7 -0.30 22.46 3.50
CA LEU A 7 -1.70 22.49 3.89
C LEU A 7 -2.05 23.75 4.67
N TYR A 8 -1.18 24.17 5.59
CA TYR A 8 -1.38 25.36 6.42
C TYR A 8 -0.90 26.65 5.75
N GLN A 9 -0.37 26.55 4.52
CA GLN A 9 0.14 27.68 3.74
C GLN A 9 1.14 28.51 4.54
N THR A 10 2.06 27.82 5.23
CA THR A 10 3.08 28.41 6.10
C THR A 10 4.44 27.74 5.87
N ASP A 11 5.51 28.51 6.00
CA ASP A 11 6.89 28.00 5.95
C ASP A 11 7.47 27.74 7.36
N SER A 12 6.69 27.97 8.42
CA SER A 12 7.13 27.81 9.81
C SER A 12 6.66 26.49 10.41
N GLU A 13 7.62 25.60 10.75
CA GLU A 13 7.34 24.38 11.51
C GLU A 13 6.76 24.69 12.90
N GLU A 14 7.16 25.80 13.52
CA GLU A 14 6.65 26.23 14.82
C GLU A 14 5.14 26.50 14.74
N VAL A 15 4.67 27.17 13.68
CA VAL A 15 3.23 27.42 13.45
C VAL A 15 2.48 26.10 13.24
N VAL A 16 3.07 25.13 12.53
CA VAL A 16 2.49 23.79 12.35
C VAL A 16 2.36 23.09 13.70
N ILE A 17 3.42 23.08 14.51
CA ILE A 17 3.45 22.44 15.82
C ILE A 17 2.44 23.09 16.77
N GLU A 18 2.39 24.42 16.83
CA GLU A 18 1.45 25.17 17.67
C GLU A 18 0.00 24.84 17.30
N ARG A 19 -0.32 24.87 16.01
CA ARG A 19 -1.66 24.52 15.53
C ARG A 19 -2.04 23.09 15.89
N LEU A 20 -1.16 22.12 15.67
CA LEU A 20 -1.42 20.72 16.03
C LEU A 20 -1.59 20.53 17.54
N ALA A 21 -0.82 21.25 18.35
CA ALA A 21 -0.97 21.23 19.80
C ALA A 21 -2.34 21.79 20.23
N ALA A 22 -2.79 22.89 19.62
CA ALA A 22 -4.11 23.47 19.85
C ALA A 22 -5.25 22.56 19.39
N GLU A 23 -5.11 21.89 18.23
CA GLU A 23 -6.06 20.89 17.74
C GLU A 23 -6.15 19.69 18.71
N ALA A 24 -5.02 19.25 19.27
CA ALA A 24 -4.99 18.16 20.26
C ALA A 24 -5.68 18.54 21.58
N GLU A 25 -5.53 19.79 22.04
CA GLU A 25 -6.27 20.30 23.21
C GLU A 25 -7.76 20.43 22.91
N ALA A 26 -8.12 20.99 21.75
CA ALA A 26 -9.49 21.08 21.29
C ALA A 26 -10.17 19.71 21.22
N ALA A 27 -9.47 18.67 20.75
CA ALA A 27 -9.99 17.31 20.68
C ALA A 27 -10.29 16.72 22.08
N ARG A 28 -9.46 17.01 23.09
CA ARG A 28 -9.72 16.62 24.48
C ARG A 28 -10.96 17.34 25.03
N ALA A 29 -11.01 18.66 24.87
CA ALA A 29 -12.11 19.48 25.35
C ALA A 29 -13.45 19.15 24.65
N TYR A 30 -13.39 18.72 23.38
CA TYR A 30 -14.56 18.36 22.58
C TYR A 30 -15.41 17.26 23.22
N GLY A 31 -14.78 16.15 23.65
CA GLY A 31 -15.49 15.06 24.32
C GLY A 31 -16.16 15.52 25.61
N VAL A 32 -15.40 16.23 26.46
CA VAL A 32 -15.89 16.74 27.75
C VAL A 32 -17.03 17.72 27.58
N ALA A 33 -16.92 18.66 26.64
CA ALA A 33 -17.94 19.67 26.36
C ALA A 33 -19.25 19.05 25.84
N ARG A 34 -19.15 18.03 24.98
CA ARG A 34 -20.32 17.29 24.49
C ARG A 34 -21.05 16.58 25.63
N ASP A 35 -20.31 15.86 26.48
CA ASP A 35 -20.88 15.12 27.60
C ASP A 35 -21.50 16.06 28.65
N LEU A 36 -20.86 17.20 28.90
CA LEU A 36 -21.35 18.24 29.80
C LEU A 36 -22.66 18.89 29.32
N LEU A 37 -22.80 19.11 28.02
CA LEU A 37 -23.96 19.79 27.45
C LEU A 37 -25.15 18.85 27.23
N GLY A 38 -24.91 17.55 27.01
CA GLY A 38 -25.98 16.58 26.76
C GLY A 38 -26.94 17.05 25.66
N ASP A 39 -28.24 17.06 25.95
CA ASP A 39 -29.28 17.48 25.01
C ASP A 39 -29.15 18.94 24.53
N ALA A 40 -28.45 19.78 25.28
CA ALA A 40 -28.21 21.17 24.90
C ALA A 40 -27.08 21.33 23.87
N TYR A 41 -26.33 20.27 23.56
CA TYR A 41 -25.23 20.31 22.60
C TYR A 41 -25.76 20.57 21.18
N ALA A 42 -25.17 21.54 20.48
CA ALA A 42 -25.58 21.98 19.14
C ALA A 42 -24.46 21.91 18.09
N GLY A 43 -23.34 21.25 18.42
CA GLY A 43 -22.18 21.09 17.55
C GLY A 43 -20.91 21.73 18.09
N ALA A 44 -19.78 21.44 17.45
CA ALA A 44 -18.51 22.10 17.74
C ALA A 44 -17.61 22.09 16.50
N TRP A 45 -16.65 23.01 16.46
CA TRP A 45 -15.63 23.10 15.42
C TRP A 45 -14.38 23.77 15.94
N PHE A 46 -13.24 23.52 15.30
CA PHE A 46 -12.01 24.23 15.58
C PHE A 46 -11.97 25.54 14.79
N ASP A 47 -11.83 26.66 15.50
CA ASP A 47 -11.64 27.98 14.90
C ASP A 47 -10.14 28.13 14.56
N VAL A 48 -9.81 27.92 13.29
CA VAL A 48 -8.43 27.92 12.78
C VAL A 48 -7.72 29.26 12.98
N ASP A 49 -8.46 30.37 12.98
CA ASP A 49 -7.89 31.71 13.14
C ASP A 49 -7.58 32.01 14.61
N ARG A 50 -8.33 31.41 15.53
CA ARG A 50 -8.21 31.61 16.98
C ARG A 50 -7.54 30.47 17.72
N LEU A 51 -7.21 29.38 17.02
CA LEU A 51 -6.64 28.14 17.55
C LEU A 51 -7.41 27.62 18.79
N THR A 52 -8.74 27.66 18.75
CA THR A 52 -9.59 27.28 19.88
C THR A 52 -10.80 26.48 19.45
N LEU A 53 -11.29 25.60 20.33
CA LEU A 53 -12.56 24.91 20.12
C LEU A 53 -13.72 25.88 20.33
N VAL A 54 -14.62 25.94 19.35
CA VAL A 54 -15.93 26.59 19.49
C VAL A 54 -16.99 25.52 19.70
N VAL A 55 -17.79 25.67 20.75
CA VAL A 55 -18.88 24.75 21.09
C VAL A 55 -20.21 25.48 21.02
N ALA A 56 -21.09 25.02 20.16
CA ALA A 56 -22.45 25.50 20.06
C ALA A 56 -23.37 24.80 21.08
N ALA A 57 -24.23 25.57 21.73
CA ALA A 57 -25.25 25.05 22.64
C ALA A 57 -26.61 25.72 22.42
N THR A 58 -27.68 25.08 22.91
CA THR A 58 -29.06 25.58 22.95
C THR A 58 -29.50 26.09 24.32
N SER A 59 -28.68 25.96 25.38
CA SER A 59 -28.81 26.73 26.65
C SER A 59 -27.48 27.34 27.14
N SER A 60 -27.54 28.44 27.90
CA SER A 60 -26.36 29.10 28.51
C SER A 60 -25.97 28.51 29.87
N SER A 61 -26.63 27.42 30.30
CA SER A 61 -26.48 26.86 31.66
C SER A 61 -25.09 26.34 31.96
N SER A 62 -24.29 26.04 30.93
CA SER A 62 -22.95 25.47 31.07
C SER A 62 -21.83 26.41 30.57
N ASP A 63 -22.14 27.67 30.25
CA ASP A 63 -21.16 28.61 29.66
C ASP A 63 -19.94 28.84 30.57
N ASP A 64 -20.14 28.93 31.89
CA ASP A 64 -19.04 29.08 32.85
C ASP A 64 -18.11 27.86 32.88
N LEU A 65 -18.67 26.66 32.76
CA LEU A 65 -17.91 25.41 32.75
C LEU A 65 -17.16 25.24 31.42
N LEU A 66 -17.80 25.58 30.30
CA LEU A 66 -17.17 25.61 28.99
C LEU A 66 -16.00 26.62 28.95
N THR A 67 -16.18 27.81 29.52
CA THR A 67 -15.11 28.81 29.62
C THR A 67 -13.91 28.27 30.43
N ARG A 68 -14.17 27.54 31.53
CA ARG A 68 -13.12 26.89 32.34
C ARG A 68 -12.41 25.74 31.61
N LEU A 69 -13.08 25.10 30.65
CA LEU A 69 -12.48 24.12 29.75
C LEU A 69 -11.66 24.78 28.62
N GLY A 70 -11.57 26.10 28.59
CA GLY A 70 -10.83 26.82 27.56
C GLY A 70 -11.54 26.83 26.19
N VAL A 71 -12.84 26.53 26.16
CA VAL A 71 -13.62 26.51 24.91
C VAL A 71 -14.46 27.77 24.77
N LYS A 72 -14.65 28.21 23.54
CA LYS A 72 -15.53 29.34 23.22
C LYS A 72 -16.95 28.84 23.01
N SER A 73 -17.88 29.23 23.88
CA SER A 73 -19.29 28.87 23.66
C SER A 73 -19.99 29.83 22.69
N VAL A 74 -20.90 29.29 21.88
CA VAL A 74 -21.79 30.07 21.02
C VAL A 74 -23.21 29.53 21.09
N ARG A 75 -24.17 30.41 20.87
CA ARG A 75 -25.59 30.10 20.95
C ARG A 75 -26.12 29.68 19.58
N ARG A 76 -26.88 28.60 19.55
CA ARG A 76 -27.59 28.09 18.37
C ARG A 76 -29.01 27.70 18.71
N GLU A 77 -29.85 27.70 17.68
CA GLU A 77 -31.28 27.45 17.81
C GLU A 77 -31.57 25.95 17.96
N ARG A 78 -30.94 25.13 17.13
CA ARG A 78 -31.18 23.68 17.05
C ARG A 78 -30.09 22.91 17.76
N SER A 79 -30.47 21.90 18.55
CA SER A 79 -29.53 20.94 19.11
C SER A 79 -29.04 19.97 18.03
N GLN A 80 -27.96 19.24 18.33
CA GLN A 80 -27.47 18.17 17.46
C GLN A 80 -28.56 17.13 17.22
N VAL A 81 -29.31 16.77 18.26
CA VAL A 81 -30.41 15.78 18.17
C VAL A 81 -31.47 16.24 17.16
N GLN A 82 -31.85 17.51 17.21
CA GLN A 82 -32.81 18.08 16.26
C GLN A 82 -32.26 18.09 14.82
N LEU A 83 -30.99 18.43 14.63
CA LEU A 83 -30.37 18.43 13.30
C LEU A 83 -30.20 17.02 12.73
N LEU A 84 -29.92 16.03 13.57
CA LEU A 84 -29.86 14.62 13.17
C LEU A 84 -31.23 14.11 12.75
N ASP A 85 -32.29 14.41 13.50
CA ASP A 85 -33.67 14.06 13.11
C ASP A 85 -34.05 14.68 11.75
N VAL A 86 -33.64 15.93 11.49
CA VAL A 86 -33.82 16.56 10.18
C VAL A 86 -33.06 15.83 9.07
N LEU A 87 -31.78 15.49 9.32
CA LEU A 87 -30.93 14.78 8.36
C LEU A 87 -31.50 13.40 8.03
N ASP A 88 -31.90 12.62 9.04
CA ASP A 88 -32.36 11.25 8.89
C ASP A 88 -33.68 11.19 8.10
N GLN A 89 -34.68 12.01 8.47
CA GLN A 89 -35.94 12.06 7.74
C GLN A 89 -35.76 12.52 6.28
N LEU A 90 -34.86 13.48 6.05
CA LEU A 90 -34.55 13.97 4.70
C LEU A 90 -33.84 12.88 3.87
N SER A 91 -32.90 12.16 4.47
CA SER A 91 -32.20 11.03 3.86
C SER A 91 -33.19 9.93 3.44
N GLU A 92 -34.15 9.58 4.30
CA GLU A 92 -35.20 8.62 3.99
C GLU A 92 -36.12 9.08 2.85
N ASP A 93 -36.52 10.35 2.83
CA ASP A 93 -37.33 10.92 1.75
C ASP A 93 -36.58 10.83 0.41
N ILE A 94 -35.30 11.21 0.38
CA ILE A 94 -34.43 11.14 -0.82
C ILE A 94 -34.28 9.69 -1.29
N GLN A 95 -34.05 8.75 -0.37
CA GLN A 95 -33.94 7.33 -0.68
C GLN A 95 -35.25 6.78 -1.27
N ARG A 96 -36.40 7.06 -0.63
CA ARG A 96 -37.71 6.59 -1.09
C ARG A 96 -38.08 7.11 -2.48
N GLN A 97 -37.64 8.32 -2.81
CA GLN A 97 -37.89 8.95 -4.10
C GLN A 97 -36.82 8.62 -5.17
N GLY A 98 -35.77 7.88 -4.80
CA GLY A 98 -34.69 7.50 -5.72
C GLY A 98 -33.89 8.70 -6.25
N LEU A 99 -33.65 9.72 -5.41
CA LEU A 99 -33.04 10.99 -5.82
C LEU A 99 -31.51 11.02 -5.70
N TRP A 100 -30.88 9.98 -5.15
CA TRP A 100 -29.42 9.90 -5.03
C TRP A 100 -28.71 9.89 -6.38
N SER A 101 -27.50 10.44 -6.42
CA SER A 101 -26.59 10.50 -7.58
C SER A 101 -27.01 11.47 -8.69
N ASP A 102 -28.28 11.45 -9.11
CA ASP A 102 -28.76 12.29 -10.23
C ASP A 102 -29.26 13.67 -9.78
N VAL A 103 -29.71 13.78 -8.53
CA VAL A 103 -30.30 15.03 -7.98
C VAL A 103 -29.62 15.44 -6.69
N VAL A 104 -29.45 14.50 -5.75
CA VAL A 104 -28.77 14.73 -4.48
C VAL A 104 -27.43 14.01 -4.45
N HIS A 105 -26.37 14.76 -4.15
CA HIS A 105 -24.99 14.27 -4.13
C HIS A 105 -24.48 14.00 -2.71
N SER A 106 -24.93 14.76 -1.72
CA SER A 106 -24.59 14.52 -0.31
C SER A 106 -25.52 15.26 0.65
N LEU A 107 -25.58 14.78 1.88
CA LEU A 107 -26.22 15.42 3.03
C LEU A 107 -25.20 15.52 4.16
N HIS A 108 -25.15 16.66 4.86
CA HIS A 108 -24.36 16.78 6.08
C HIS A 108 -24.94 17.84 7.01
N ILE A 109 -24.57 17.79 8.30
CA ILE A 109 -24.83 18.88 9.24
C ILE A 109 -23.65 19.85 9.19
N ASP A 110 -23.94 21.12 9.00
CA ASP A 110 -22.98 22.22 9.12
C ASP A 110 -23.19 22.92 10.46
N TYR A 111 -22.47 22.46 11.49
CA TYR A 111 -22.59 22.98 12.86
C TYR A 111 -22.35 24.50 12.99
N PRO A 112 -21.36 25.10 12.29
CA PRO A 112 -21.20 26.56 12.24
C PRO A 112 -22.48 27.31 11.84
N SER A 113 -23.19 26.88 10.79
CA SER A 113 -24.44 27.51 10.35
C SER A 113 -25.69 26.96 11.07
N ASN A 114 -25.57 25.84 11.79
CA ASN A 114 -26.65 25.16 12.52
C ASN A 114 -27.78 24.70 11.58
N GLN A 115 -27.39 24.14 10.42
CA GLN A 115 -28.27 23.67 9.36
C GLN A 115 -27.81 22.33 8.79
N VAL A 116 -28.75 21.58 8.21
CA VAL A 116 -28.49 20.46 7.31
C VAL A 116 -28.27 21.01 5.90
N VAL A 117 -27.14 20.69 5.30
CA VAL A 117 -26.79 21.11 3.95
C VAL A 117 -27.02 19.96 2.98
N VAL A 118 -27.80 20.24 1.92
CA VAL A 118 -28.01 19.33 0.81
C VAL A 118 -27.18 19.79 -0.38
N SER A 119 -26.25 18.95 -0.82
CA SER A 119 -25.57 19.16 -2.09
C SER A 119 -26.46 18.65 -3.21
N VAL A 120 -26.89 19.53 -4.11
CA VAL A 120 -27.83 19.21 -5.20
C VAL A 120 -27.28 19.58 -6.57
N GLU A 121 -27.69 18.82 -7.58
CA GLU A 121 -27.43 19.18 -8.98
C GLU A 121 -28.08 20.55 -9.28
N PRO A 122 -27.34 21.53 -9.82
CA PRO A 122 -27.81 22.92 -9.98
C PRO A 122 -29.21 23.07 -10.60
N ASP A 123 -29.50 22.28 -11.63
CA ASP A 123 -30.75 22.39 -12.40
C ASP A 123 -31.89 21.51 -11.85
N ARG A 124 -31.70 20.89 -10.68
CA ARG A 124 -32.62 19.89 -10.11
C ARG A 124 -33.04 20.21 -8.68
N GLU A 125 -32.63 21.34 -8.11
CA GLU A 125 -32.97 21.73 -6.74
C GLU A 125 -34.48 21.70 -6.44
N GLN A 126 -35.31 22.13 -7.40
CA GLN A 126 -36.77 22.18 -7.22
C GLN A 126 -37.36 20.82 -6.82
N VAL A 127 -36.80 19.72 -7.35
CA VAL A 127 -37.23 18.35 -7.03
C VAL A 127 -37.07 18.05 -5.54
N VAL A 128 -36.00 18.59 -4.92
CA VAL A 128 -35.71 18.41 -3.51
C VAL A 128 -36.52 19.40 -2.66
N GLN A 129 -36.70 20.64 -3.13
CA GLN A 129 -37.58 21.61 -2.46
C GLN A 129 -39.03 21.12 -2.32
N ASP A 130 -39.48 20.28 -3.24
CA ASP A 130 -40.82 19.71 -3.22
C ASP A 130 -41.00 18.55 -2.22
N LEU A 131 -39.93 18.14 -1.52
CA LEU A 131 -40.04 17.13 -0.47
C LEU A 131 -40.77 17.70 0.76
N PRO A 132 -41.71 16.94 1.37
CA PRO A 132 -42.46 17.39 2.54
C PRO A 132 -41.57 17.85 3.69
N MET A 133 -40.45 17.16 3.92
CA MET A 133 -39.49 17.51 4.97
C MET A 133 -38.83 18.87 4.72
N VAL A 134 -38.42 19.14 3.48
CA VAL A 134 -37.78 20.42 3.13
C VAL A 134 -38.72 21.60 3.31
N ARG A 135 -40.00 21.44 2.93
CA ARG A 135 -41.00 22.50 3.16
C ARG A 135 -41.26 22.77 4.64
N ARG A 136 -41.24 21.72 5.47
CA ARG A 136 -41.49 21.83 6.92
C ARG A 136 -40.32 22.47 7.65
N GLU A 137 -39.11 22.07 7.30
CA GLU A 137 -37.87 22.44 8.01
C GLU A 137 -36.98 23.38 7.18
N SER A 138 -37.60 24.26 6.39
CA SER A 138 -36.89 25.15 5.45
C SER A 138 -35.82 26.05 6.11
N ALA A 139 -35.99 26.42 7.39
CA ALA A 139 -34.99 27.18 8.15
C ALA A 139 -33.79 26.30 8.60
N ALA A 140 -34.01 25.00 8.74
CA ALA A 140 -32.99 24.03 9.12
C ALA A 140 -32.21 23.49 7.92
N ILE A 141 -32.66 23.72 6.69
CA ILE A 141 -32.09 23.12 5.48
C ILE A 141 -31.52 24.19 4.56
N ARG A 142 -30.30 23.96 4.07
CA ARG A 142 -29.60 24.84 3.13
C ARG A 142 -29.17 24.06 1.90
N PHE A 143 -29.40 24.62 0.72
CA PHE A 143 -28.91 24.05 -0.52
C PHE A 143 -27.50 24.53 -0.85
N LYS A 144 -26.69 23.61 -1.38
CA LYS A 144 -25.40 23.90 -1.99
C LYS A 144 -25.41 23.29 -3.39
N HIS A 145 -25.17 24.11 -4.41
CA HIS A 145 -25.01 23.60 -5.77
C HIS A 145 -23.65 22.94 -5.92
N GLY A 146 -23.65 21.72 -6.43
CA GLY A 146 -22.46 20.98 -6.78
C GLY A 146 -22.80 19.99 -7.87
N ARG A 147 -21.87 19.74 -8.80
CA ARG A 147 -21.99 18.60 -9.70
C ARG A 147 -21.46 17.39 -8.97
N GLY A 148 -22.26 16.34 -8.90
CA GLY A 148 -21.84 15.08 -8.33
C GLY A 148 -20.91 14.32 -9.26
N GLY A 149 -20.12 13.45 -8.66
CA GLY A 149 -19.58 12.27 -9.32
C GLY A 149 -19.89 11.08 -8.43
N SER A 150 -20.14 9.91 -9.02
CA SER A 150 -20.07 8.67 -8.25
C SER A 150 -18.70 8.61 -7.57
N ILE A 151 -18.65 8.46 -6.25
CA ILE A 151 -17.40 8.18 -5.55
C ILE A 151 -17.16 6.68 -5.77
N PRO A 152 -16.22 6.26 -6.65
CA PRO A 152 -15.95 4.85 -6.81
C PRO A 152 -15.37 4.34 -5.49
N VAL A 153 -16.00 3.31 -4.92
CA VAL A 153 -15.37 2.54 -3.86
C VAL A 153 -14.32 1.67 -4.53
N SER A 154 -13.04 1.92 -4.24
CA SER A 154 -11.93 1.08 -4.70
C SER A 154 -11.61 0.01 -3.65
N TRP A 155 -11.26 -1.18 -4.10
CA TRP A 155 -10.84 -2.28 -3.24
C TRP A 155 -9.33 -2.48 -3.35
N PRO A 156 -8.59 -2.55 -2.22
CA PRO A 156 -7.16 -2.77 -2.27
C PRO A 156 -6.87 -4.17 -2.79
N VAL A 157 -5.82 -4.28 -3.58
CA VAL A 157 -5.20 -5.52 -4.03
C VAL A 157 -3.88 -5.63 -3.28
N ARG A 158 -3.73 -6.70 -2.49
CA ARG A 158 -2.60 -6.90 -1.59
C ARG A 158 -2.10 -8.33 -1.73
N GLY A 159 -0.80 -8.52 -1.60
CA GLY A 159 -0.21 -9.86 -1.53
C GLY A 159 -0.82 -10.66 -0.38
N GLY A 160 -0.97 -11.97 -0.56
CA GLY A 160 -1.57 -12.89 0.40
C GLY A 160 -3.10 -12.90 0.41
N ASP A 161 -3.80 -11.95 -0.22
CA ASP A 161 -5.27 -12.00 -0.34
C ASP A 161 -5.73 -13.14 -1.26
N LYS A 162 -6.95 -13.64 -1.03
CA LYS A 162 -7.60 -14.65 -1.87
C LYS A 162 -8.11 -14.03 -3.17
N TYR A 163 -7.90 -14.73 -4.28
CA TYR A 163 -8.73 -14.62 -5.47
C TYR A 163 -9.21 -16.01 -5.90
N VAL A 164 -10.29 -16.06 -6.67
CA VAL A 164 -10.85 -17.30 -7.22
C VAL A 164 -10.82 -17.21 -8.73
N ASN A 165 -10.30 -18.27 -9.38
CA ASN A 165 -10.37 -18.42 -10.82
C ASN A 165 -11.76 -18.94 -11.21
N GLU A 166 -12.56 -18.12 -11.89
CA GLU A 166 -13.95 -18.47 -12.23
C GLU A 166 -14.01 -19.63 -13.22
N ASN A 167 -13.11 -19.63 -14.21
CA ASN A 167 -13.07 -20.65 -15.27
C ASN A 167 -12.73 -22.03 -14.71
N PHE A 168 -11.66 -22.13 -13.92
CA PHE A 168 -11.28 -23.38 -13.27
C PHE A 168 -12.30 -23.81 -12.22
N SER A 169 -12.92 -22.89 -11.49
CA SER A 169 -13.99 -23.23 -10.55
C SER A 169 -15.16 -23.92 -11.23
N GLN A 170 -15.56 -23.44 -12.42
CA GLN A 170 -16.59 -24.08 -13.23
C GLN A 170 -16.15 -25.48 -13.71
N GLN A 171 -14.88 -25.64 -14.08
CA GLN A 171 -14.34 -26.91 -14.55
C GLN A 171 -14.28 -27.99 -13.46
N VAL A 172 -13.88 -27.63 -12.24
CA VAL A 172 -13.73 -28.60 -11.14
C VAL A 172 -14.98 -28.75 -10.27
N GLY A 173 -15.94 -27.82 -10.37
CA GLY A 173 -17.21 -27.87 -9.64
C GLY A 173 -17.15 -27.37 -8.19
N PHE A 174 -16.07 -26.71 -7.80
CA PHE A 174 -15.88 -26.04 -6.49
C PHE A 174 -14.97 -24.81 -6.66
N GLU A 175 -14.88 -23.96 -5.65
CA GLU A 175 -14.03 -22.76 -5.72
C GLU A 175 -12.54 -23.13 -5.89
N PHE A 176 -11.96 -22.72 -7.02
CA PHE A 176 -10.54 -22.83 -7.28
C PHE A 176 -9.84 -21.53 -6.86
N GLY A 177 -9.44 -21.48 -5.57
CA GLY A 177 -8.83 -20.31 -4.95
C GLY A 177 -7.30 -20.37 -4.92
N CYS A 178 -6.66 -19.26 -5.26
CA CYS A 178 -5.23 -19.02 -5.11
C CYS A 178 -4.98 -17.74 -4.30
N SER A 179 -3.71 -17.45 -4.04
CA SER A 179 -3.25 -16.27 -3.33
C SER A 179 -2.59 -15.26 -4.28
N ILE A 180 -2.85 -13.98 -4.06
CA ILE A 180 -2.17 -12.87 -4.73
C ILE A 180 -0.71 -12.84 -4.26
N GLY A 181 0.27 -12.68 -5.14
CA GLY A 181 1.69 -12.59 -4.79
C GLY A 181 2.10 -11.18 -4.42
N PHE A 182 2.40 -10.38 -5.44
CA PHE A 182 2.82 -8.99 -5.28
C PHE A 182 2.07 -8.09 -6.24
N SER A 183 1.62 -6.93 -5.75
CA SER A 183 1.03 -5.91 -6.59
C SER A 183 2.05 -5.34 -7.56
N VAL A 184 1.65 -5.24 -8.82
CA VAL A 184 2.38 -4.56 -9.88
C VAL A 184 1.53 -3.42 -10.43
N GLU A 185 2.09 -2.61 -11.30
CA GLU A 185 1.28 -1.62 -11.99
C GLU A 185 0.20 -2.28 -12.84
N GLY A 186 -1.05 -1.83 -12.65
CA GLY A 186 -2.23 -2.39 -13.30
C GLY A 186 -2.75 -3.71 -12.72
N GLY A 187 -2.04 -4.37 -11.80
CA GLY A 187 -2.45 -5.71 -11.40
C GLY A 187 -1.61 -6.36 -10.30
N TYR A 188 -1.43 -7.67 -10.40
CA TYR A 188 -0.61 -8.44 -9.47
C TYR A 188 0.02 -9.68 -10.12
N LEU A 189 1.11 -10.16 -9.53
CA LEU A 189 1.75 -11.43 -9.85
C LEU A 189 1.14 -12.58 -9.05
N THR A 190 1.10 -13.78 -9.63
CA THR A 190 0.63 -15.03 -9.00
C THR A 190 1.25 -16.24 -9.71
N ALA A 191 0.95 -17.46 -9.28
CA ALA A 191 1.45 -18.68 -9.92
C ALA A 191 0.72 -18.95 -11.25
N GLY A 192 1.45 -19.47 -12.24
CA GLY A 192 0.92 -19.80 -13.56
C GLY A 192 -0.17 -20.88 -13.50
N HIS A 193 0.05 -21.92 -12.69
CA HIS A 193 -0.92 -23.02 -12.54
C HIS A 193 -2.25 -22.59 -11.90
N CYS A 194 -2.37 -21.34 -11.48
CA CYS A 194 -3.62 -20.80 -10.96
C CYS A 194 -4.60 -20.34 -12.05
N GLY A 195 -4.16 -20.20 -13.31
CA GLY A 195 -5.05 -19.79 -14.39
C GLY A 195 -4.38 -19.63 -15.74
N ASP A 196 -5.14 -19.83 -16.81
CA ASP A 196 -4.70 -19.56 -18.17
C ASP A 196 -4.99 -18.12 -18.58
N ILE A 197 -4.26 -17.61 -19.57
CA ILE A 197 -4.51 -16.29 -20.17
C ILE A 197 -5.97 -16.17 -20.59
N GLY A 198 -6.62 -15.07 -20.20
CA GLY A 198 -8.04 -14.82 -20.45
C GLY A 198 -8.99 -15.35 -19.38
N HIS A 199 -8.51 -16.10 -18.37
CA HIS A 199 -9.36 -16.53 -17.26
C HIS A 199 -9.75 -15.34 -16.37
N GLY A 200 -11.03 -15.29 -16.01
CA GLY A 200 -11.58 -14.29 -15.10
C GLY A 200 -11.28 -14.64 -13.65
N VAL A 201 -10.97 -13.62 -12.85
CA VAL A 201 -10.81 -13.76 -11.40
C VAL A 201 -11.81 -12.92 -10.64
N VAL A 202 -12.28 -13.46 -9.52
CA VAL A 202 -13.07 -12.72 -8.53
C VAL A 202 -12.29 -12.57 -7.24
N GLY A 203 -12.40 -11.40 -6.63
CA GLY A 203 -11.78 -11.13 -5.34
C GLY A 203 -12.58 -11.73 -4.18
N LEU A 204 -12.05 -11.64 -2.97
CA LEU A 204 -12.71 -12.15 -1.75
C LEU A 204 -14.11 -11.56 -1.51
N ASN A 205 -14.40 -10.36 -2.02
CA ASN A 205 -15.70 -9.71 -1.94
C ASN A 205 -16.73 -10.26 -2.96
N GLY A 206 -16.36 -11.26 -3.76
CA GLY A 206 -17.21 -11.87 -4.79
C GLY A 206 -17.38 -11.01 -6.05
N LEU A 207 -16.68 -9.89 -6.16
CA LEU A 207 -16.71 -9.03 -7.35
C LEU A 207 -15.61 -9.44 -8.34
N PHE A 208 -15.91 -9.29 -9.63
CA PHE A 208 -14.92 -9.43 -10.69
C PHE A 208 -13.73 -8.52 -10.43
N GLN A 209 -12.56 -9.13 -10.34
CA GLN A 209 -11.31 -8.48 -9.99
C GLN A 209 -10.45 -8.16 -11.20
N GLY A 210 -10.42 -9.06 -12.19
CA GLY A 210 -9.49 -8.93 -13.30
C GLY A 210 -9.45 -10.16 -14.19
N VAL A 211 -8.45 -10.18 -15.06
CA VAL A 211 -8.19 -11.26 -16.00
C VAL A 211 -6.72 -11.60 -15.99
N PHE A 212 -6.39 -12.89 -16.05
CA PHE A 212 -5.03 -13.34 -16.33
C PHE A 212 -4.57 -12.80 -17.69
N ASP A 213 -3.59 -11.91 -17.70
CA ASP A 213 -3.05 -11.32 -18.92
C ASP A 213 -1.75 -12.01 -19.38
N GLU A 214 -1.00 -12.59 -18.44
CA GLU A 214 0.16 -13.45 -18.71
C GLU A 214 0.03 -14.73 -17.86
N SER A 215 0.40 -15.88 -18.42
CA SER A 215 0.49 -17.14 -17.67
C SER A 215 1.38 -18.14 -18.40
N GLU A 216 2.35 -18.69 -17.67
CA GLU A 216 3.28 -19.70 -18.15
C GLU A 216 3.38 -20.84 -17.15
N VAL A 217 3.17 -22.08 -17.63
CA VAL A 217 3.26 -23.32 -16.85
C VAL A 217 3.96 -24.38 -17.70
N GLY A 218 5.22 -24.69 -17.38
CA GLY A 218 5.99 -25.72 -18.08
C GLY A 218 6.28 -25.45 -19.57
N GLY A 219 6.06 -24.21 -20.03
CA GLY A 219 6.22 -23.78 -21.42
C GLY A 219 7.67 -23.52 -21.81
N GLN A 220 7.88 -22.59 -22.74
CA GLN A 220 9.23 -22.13 -23.10
C GLN A 220 9.85 -21.36 -21.93
N GLY A 221 10.59 -22.06 -21.09
CA GLY A 221 11.18 -21.50 -19.87
C GLY A 221 11.05 -22.42 -18.65
N ASN A 222 10.23 -23.48 -18.74
CA ASN A 222 9.95 -24.38 -17.61
C ASN A 222 9.66 -23.58 -16.34
N ASN A 223 8.70 -22.67 -16.39
CA ASN A 223 8.38 -21.76 -15.29
C ASN A 223 6.92 -21.95 -14.85
N ASP A 224 6.57 -21.35 -13.72
CA ASP A 224 5.23 -21.38 -13.15
C ASP A 224 4.89 -20.00 -12.60
N ARG A 225 4.42 -19.12 -13.48
CA ARG A 225 4.23 -17.70 -13.19
C ARG A 225 3.12 -17.12 -14.03
N ALA A 226 2.41 -16.15 -13.45
CA ALA A 226 1.35 -15.43 -14.11
C ALA A 226 1.25 -13.99 -13.59
N SER A 227 0.56 -13.17 -14.38
CA SER A 227 0.02 -11.90 -13.91
C SER A 227 -1.47 -11.81 -14.18
N VAL A 228 -2.13 -11.02 -13.34
CA VAL A 228 -3.53 -10.64 -13.52
C VAL A 228 -3.59 -9.13 -13.64
N ASN A 229 -4.23 -8.65 -14.71
CA ASN A 229 -4.59 -7.26 -14.87
C ASN A 229 -5.94 -6.98 -14.17
N THR A 230 -5.95 -5.99 -13.28
CA THR A 230 -7.10 -5.68 -12.43
C THR A 230 -7.99 -4.59 -13.03
N GLY A 231 -9.29 -4.68 -12.77
CA GLY A 231 -10.26 -3.69 -13.25
C GLY A 231 -10.18 -2.35 -12.49
N GLN A 232 -10.79 -1.30 -13.05
CA GLN A 232 -10.72 0.09 -12.56
C GLN A 232 -11.15 0.34 -11.09
N TYR A 233 -11.82 -0.61 -10.46
CA TYR A 233 -12.27 -0.51 -9.06
C TYR A 233 -11.39 -1.28 -8.08
N TRP A 234 -10.26 -1.79 -8.57
CA TRP A 234 -9.25 -2.50 -7.80
C TRP A 234 -7.96 -1.69 -7.81
N ASN A 235 -7.39 -1.49 -6.63
CA ASN A 235 -6.22 -0.67 -6.42
C ASN A 235 -5.02 -1.55 -6.00
N PRO A 236 -4.10 -1.88 -6.91
CA PRO A 236 -2.82 -2.51 -6.56
C PRO A 236 -2.01 -1.68 -5.58
N GLU A 237 -1.88 -2.16 -4.35
CA GLU A 237 -1.16 -1.50 -3.28
C GLU A 237 0.12 -2.26 -2.93
N PRO A 238 1.21 -1.57 -2.52
CA PRO A 238 2.49 -2.21 -2.16
C PRO A 238 2.42 -2.87 -0.77
N LEU A 239 1.37 -3.65 -0.54
CA LEU A 239 0.99 -4.19 0.75
C LEU A 239 0.82 -5.71 0.65
N ILE A 240 1.01 -6.36 1.78
CA ILE A 240 0.74 -7.78 1.99
C ILE A 240 -0.23 -7.89 3.17
N ASN A 241 -1.26 -8.71 3.01
CA ASN A 241 -2.08 -9.19 4.10
C ASN A 241 -1.23 -10.14 4.96
N GLY A 242 -0.69 -9.61 6.06
CA GLY A 242 0.11 -10.33 7.03
C GLY A 242 -0.71 -11.18 8.00
N TYR A 243 -2.04 -11.25 7.83
CA TYR A 243 -2.97 -11.99 8.70
C TYR A 243 -2.80 -11.59 10.17
N ASN A 244 -2.22 -12.46 10.99
CA ASN A 244 -2.01 -12.21 12.42
C ASN A 244 -1.05 -11.05 12.69
N GLN A 245 -0.27 -10.62 11.70
CA GLN A 245 0.64 -9.47 11.77
C GLN A 245 0.03 -8.16 11.26
N GLY A 246 -1.23 -8.17 10.84
CA GLY A 246 -1.87 -7.01 10.23
C GLY A 246 -1.44 -6.81 8.78
N VAL A 247 -1.18 -5.56 8.38
CA VAL A 247 -0.77 -5.22 7.02
C VAL A 247 0.74 -4.98 6.99
N LEU A 248 1.43 -5.69 6.10
CA LEU A 248 2.86 -5.52 5.86
C LEU A 248 3.07 -4.67 4.61
N ILE A 249 4.20 -3.97 4.55
CA ILE A 249 4.55 -3.08 3.45
C ILE A 249 5.72 -3.72 2.68
N VAL A 250 5.60 -3.83 1.36
CA VAL A 250 6.69 -4.28 0.49
C VAL A 250 7.81 -3.24 0.51
N SER A 251 9.05 -3.68 0.72
CA SER A 251 10.18 -2.77 0.81
C SER A 251 10.40 -1.95 -0.46
N SER A 252 10.72 -0.66 -0.31
CA SER A 252 11.27 0.16 -1.39
C SER A 252 12.76 -0.10 -1.62
N LYS A 253 13.46 -0.63 -0.61
CA LYS A 253 14.90 -0.86 -0.62
C LYS A 253 15.23 -1.86 -1.73
N TRP A 254 16.21 -1.54 -2.58
CA TRP A 254 16.54 -2.35 -3.76
C TRP A 254 15.33 -2.62 -4.67
N ALA A 255 14.37 -1.67 -4.73
CA ALA A 255 13.06 -1.82 -5.37
C ALA A 255 12.21 -3.00 -4.87
N GLY A 256 12.55 -3.57 -3.72
CA GLY A 256 11.95 -4.79 -3.19
C GLY A 256 12.53 -6.08 -3.79
N LEU A 257 13.56 -6.01 -4.64
CA LEU A 257 13.99 -7.11 -5.52
C LEU A 257 15.28 -7.83 -5.09
N GLN A 258 15.87 -7.47 -3.94
CA GLN A 258 17.06 -8.16 -3.46
C GLN A 258 16.73 -9.58 -2.99
N GLU A 259 17.24 -10.56 -3.70
CA GLU A 259 17.14 -11.97 -3.31
C GLU A 259 17.99 -12.26 -2.06
N ALA A 260 17.42 -13.05 -1.16
CA ALA A 260 18.05 -13.47 0.08
C ALA A 260 18.89 -14.75 -0.13
N PRO A 261 20.09 -14.84 0.45
CA PRO A 261 20.98 -15.98 0.24
C PRO A 261 20.50 -17.25 0.97
N LEU A 262 21.13 -18.39 0.63
CA LEU A 262 20.95 -19.66 1.33
C LEU A 262 21.09 -19.51 2.85
N ASN A 263 20.32 -20.31 3.59
CA ASN A 263 20.21 -20.33 5.06
C ASN A 263 19.62 -19.06 5.70
N THR A 264 19.10 -18.12 4.92
CA THR A 264 18.34 -16.97 5.47
C THR A 264 16.88 -17.32 5.68
N THR A 265 16.23 -16.62 6.61
CA THR A 265 14.82 -16.81 6.90
C THR A 265 13.94 -16.08 5.88
N VAL A 266 12.93 -16.79 5.39
CA VAL A 266 11.83 -16.24 4.60
C VAL A 266 10.50 -16.65 5.22
N CYS A 267 9.49 -15.81 5.07
CA CYS A 267 8.13 -16.06 5.55
C CYS A 267 7.15 -15.90 4.40
N ARG A 268 6.16 -16.79 4.35
CA ARG A 268 5.08 -16.71 3.37
C ARG A 268 3.71 -16.45 3.98
N TYR A 269 2.84 -15.94 3.11
CA TYR A 269 1.46 -15.56 3.42
C TYR A 269 0.56 -16.08 2.29
N GLY A 270 -0.56 -16.71 2.65
CA GLY A 270 -1.49 -17.26 1.66
C GLY A 270 -2.87 -17.47 2.26
N GLN A 271 -3.89 -17.51 1.41
CA GLN A 271 -5.29 -17.54 1.82
C GLN A 271 -5.70 -18.85 2.51
N ALA A 272 -5.05 -19.96 2.19
CA ALA A 272 -5.47 -21.26 2.69
C ALA A 272 -5.00 -21.48 4.13
N SER A 273 -3.78 -21.05 4.46
CA SER A 273 -3.18 -21.29 5.78
C SER A 273 -2.76 -20.01 6.53
N GLY A 274 -3.01 -18.83 5.95
CA GLY A 274 -2.69 -17.54 6.53
C GLY A 274 -1.19 -17.25 6.52
N GLY A 275 -0.73 -16.52 7.54
CA GLY A 275 0.67 -16.22 7.76
C GLY A 275 0.90 -15.55 9.13
N PRO A 276 2.17 -15.39 9.53
CA PRO A 276 3.37 -15.83 8.81
C PRO A 276 3.66 -17.32 9.01
N HIS A 277 4.13 -17.99 7.96
CA HIS A 277 4.79 -19.29 8.09
C HIS A 277 6.21 -19.18 7.55
N CYS A 278 7.19 -19.42 8.41
CA CYS A 278 8.59 -19.09 8.13
C CYS A 278 9.47 -20.33 8.09
N GLY A 279 10.55 -20.24 7.32
CA GLY A 279 11.58 -21.27 7.20
C GLY A 279 12.87 -20.69 6.63
N GLY A 280 13.90 -21.52 6.57
CA GLY A 280 15.18 -21.14 5.95
C GLY A 280 15.19 -21.48 4.47
N ILE A 281 15.78 -20.63 3.63
CA ILE A 281 16.10 -20.99 2.24
C ILE A 281 17.14 -22.12 2.28
N THR A 282 16.84 -23.26 1.66
CA THR A 282 17.70 -24.44 1.68
C THR A 282 18.40 -24.68 0.34
N HIS A 283 17.77 -24.35 -0.78
CA HIS A 283 18.32 -24.53 -2.13
C HIS A 283 17.84 -23.43 -3.06
N THR A 284 18.64 -23.11 -4.07
CA THR A 284 18.31 -22.21 -5.18
C THR A 284 18.52 -22.95 -6.50
N ASN A 285 17.90 -22.49 -7.59
CA ASN A 285 17.96 -23.15 -8.91
C ASN A 285 17.44 -24.60 -8.88
N VAL A 286 16.37 -24.83 -8.11
CA VAL A 286 15.73 -26.14 -8.01
C VAL A 286 14.91 -26.41 -9.26
N ILE A 287 14.96 -27.67 -9.71
CA ILE A 287 14.14 -28.21 -10.80
C ILE A 287 13.18 -29.22 -10.21
N GLU A 288 11.89 -29.07 -10.48
CA GLU A 288 10.82 -29.92 -9.96
C GLU A 288 9.80 -30.31 -11.01
N GLU A 289 9.37 -31.56 -10.95
CA GLU A 289 8.19 -32.01 -11.68
C GLU A 289 6.95 -31.77 -10.83
N LEU A 290 5.98 -31.04 -11.38
CA LEU A 290 4.71 -30.70 -10.75
C LEU A 290 3.55 -31.28 -11.58
N GLN A 291 2.42 -31.48 -10.92
CA GLN A 291 1.18 -31.89 -11.58
C GLN A 291 0.11 -30.82 -11.37
N HIS A 292 -0.55 -30.42 -12.47
CA HIS A 292 -1.62 -29.45 -12.45
C HIS A 292 -2.91 -30.09 -11.91
N ASN A 293 -3.43 -29.59 -10.78
CA ASN A 293 -4.57 -30.21 -10.10
C ASN A 293 -5.90 -30.15 -10.90
N VAL A 294 -6.04 -29.18 -11.82
CA VAL A 294 -7.22 -29.06 -12.69
C VAL A 294 -7.12 -29.92 -13.96
N THR A 295 -6.02 -29.81 -14.71
CA THR A 295 -5.86 -30.47 -16.02
C THR A 295 -5.26 -31.88 -15.93
N GLY A 296 -4.64 -32.23 -14.79
CA GLY A 296 -3.90 -33.47 -14.58
C GLY A 296 -2.56 -33.54 -15.31
N GLN A 297 -2.18 -32.49 -16.03
CA GLN A 297 -0.92 -32.44 -16.79
C GLN A 297 0.28 -32.35 -15.86
N THR A 298 1.32 -33.10 -16.19
CA THR A 298 2.62 -33.05 -15.51
C THR A 298 3.56 -32.15 -16.30
N PHE A 299 4.29 -31.30 -15.59
CA PHE A 299 5.23 -30.34 -16.17
C PHE A 299 6.46 -30.16 -15.28
N THR A 300 7.56 -29.70 -15.85
CA THR A 300 8.79 -29.39 -15.11
C THR A 300 8.91 -27.88 -14.92
N VAL A 301 9.32 -27.48 -13.72
CA VAL A 301 9.60 -26.09 -13.34
C VAL A 301 11.04 -25.97 -12.87
N ASP A 302 11.78 -25.04 -13.46
CA ASP A 302 13.19 -24.77 -13.24
C ASP A 302 13.36 -23.44 -12.47
N GLY A 303 14.54 -23.23 -11.89
CA GLY A 303 14.90 -21.94 -11.28
C GLY A 303 14.23 -21.65 -9.93
N LEU A 304 13.54 -22.63 -9.34
CA LEU A 304 12.83 -22.46 -8.07
C LEU A 304 13.79 -22.25 -6.89
N THR A 305 13.29 -21.59 -5.85
CA THR A 305 13.95 -21.52 -4.55
C THR A 305 13.19 -22.36 -3.53
N ARG A 306 13.91 -23.22 -2.80
CA ARG A 306 13.34 -24.09 -1.78
C ARG A 306 13.56 -23.54 -0.39
N THR A 307 12.55 -23.69 0.46
CA THR A 307 12.53 -23.24 1.86
C THR A 307 11.92 -24.28 2.78
N SER A 308 12.30 -24.30 4.06
CA SER A 308 11.68 -25.17 5.06
C SER A 308 10.31 -24.68 5.58
N ALA A 309 9.78 -23.57 5.05
CA ALA A 309 8.45 -23.09 5.38
C ALA A 309 7.37 -24.06 4.90
N CYS A 310 6.30 -24.24 5.68
CA CYS A 310 5.17 -25.07 5.26
C CYS A 310 4.24 -24.33 4.28
N VAL A 311 3.39 -25.05 3.55
CA VAL A 311 2.49 -24.49 2.53
C VAL A 311 1.31 -25.44 2.25
N TYR A 312 0.10 -24.92 2.03
CA TYR A 312 -1.08 -25.73 1.71
C TYR A 312 -1.71 -25.43 0.33
N PRO A 313 -2.50 -26.37 -0.22
CA PRO A 313 -3.34 -26.12 -1.39
C PRO A 313 -4.14 -24.84 -1.23
N GLY A 314 -3.95 -23.92 -2.18
CA GLY A 314 -4.56 -22.59 -2.18
C GLY A 314 -3.66 -21.46 -1.67
N ASP A 315 -2.52 -21.75 -1.05
CA ASP A 315 -1.47 -20.75 -0.78
C ASP A 315 -0.65 -20.41 -2.04
N SER A 316 -0.78 -21.22 -3.10
CA SER A 316 -0.19 -20.98 -4.42
C SER A 316 -0.37 -19.55 -4.89
N GLY A 317 0.71 -18.96 -5.42
CA GLY A 317 0.81 -17.57 -5.82
C GLY A 317 1.13 -16.60 -4.69
N GLY A 318 0.94 -16.96 -3.42
CA GLY A 318 1.14 -16.08 -2.27
C GLY A 318 2.60 -15.65 -2.06
N PRO A 319 2.86 -14.48 -1.45
CA PRO A 319 4.20 -13.91 -1.36
C PRO A 319 5.08 -14.62 -0.33
N PHE A 320 6.36 -14.80 -0.67
CA PHE A 320 7.47 -14.96 0.25
C PHE A 320 8.21 -13.63 0.42
N ILE A 321 8.47 -13.22 1.66
CA ILE A 321 9.29 -12.04 1.98
C ILE A 321 10.32 -12.35 3.06
N THR A 322 11.36 -11.51 3.16
CA THR A 322 12.23 -11.53 4.33
C THR A 322 11.51 -10.93 5.55
N PRO A 323 11.68 -11.46 6.77
CA PRO A 323 10.92 -11.02 7.94
C PRO A 323 11.36 -9.67 8.53
N VAL A 324 12.57 -9.20 8.19
CA VAL A 324 13.14 -7.97 8.77
C VAL A 324 12.82 -6.76 7.91
N GLU A 325 13.10 -6.85 6.61
CA GLU A 325 12.98 -5.71 5.69
C GLU A 325 11.78 -5.84 4.74
N ASN A 326 10.99 -6.91 4.84
CA ASN A 326 9.87 -7.21 3.92
C ASN A 326 10.29 -7.17 2.44
N MET A 327 11.51 -7.63 2.14
CA MET A 327 12.00 -7.74 0.77
C MET A 327 11.24 -8.85 0.06
N ALA A 328 10.69 -8.58 -1.13
CA ALA A 328 10.00 -9.58 -1.92
C ALA A 328 11.00 -10.66 -2.39
N GLN A 329 10.65 -11.92 -2.22
CA GLN A 329 11.49 -13.06 -2.59
C GLN A 329 10.87 -13.85 -3.74
N GLY A 330 9.58 -14.15 -3.66
CA GLY A 330 8.94 -14.94 -4.72
C GLY A 330 7.50 -15.29 -4.46
N ILE A 331 6.90 -15.95 -5.44
CA ILE A 331 5.51 -16.41 -5.41
C ILE A 331 5.47 -17.92 -5.14
N THR A 332 4.57 -18.35 -4.26
CA THR A 332 4.47 -19.75 -3.82
C THR A 332 4.06 -20.67 -4.96
N ILE A 333 4.78 -21.78 -5.18
CA ILE A 333 4.52 -22.73 -6.27
C ILE A 333 4.01 -24.06 -5.74
N SER A 334 4.72 -24.66 -4.79
CA SER A 334 4.36 -25.95 -4.21
C SER A 334 3.12 -25.87 -3.32
N ALA A 335 2.45 -26.99 -3.12
CA ALA A 335 1.43 -27.17 -2.09
C ALA A 335 1.55 -28.55 -1.45
N LEU A 336 1.27 -28.66 -0.15
CA LEU A 336 1.27 -29.94 0.58
C LEU A 336 -0.10 -30.32 1.11
N ASP A 337 -0.49 -31.58 0.93
CA ASP A 337 -1.72 -32.10 1.52
C ASP A 337 -1.60 -32.21 3.06
N PRO A 338 -2.37 -31.41 3.83
CA PRO A 338 -2.32 -31.46 5.29
C PRO A 338 -2.82 -32.79 5.87
N SER A 339 -3.59 -33.58 5.12
CA SER A 339 -4.03 -34.91 5.55
C SER A 339 -2.87 -35.92 5.60
N VAL A 340 -1.82 -35.68 4.81
CA VAL A 340 -0.61 -36.50 4.75
C VAL A 340 0.48 -35.93 5.66
N HIS A 341 0.60 -34.61 5.73
CA HIS A 341 1.73 -33.92 6.36
C HIS A 341 1.42 -33.20 7.68
N GLY A 342 0.15 -33.20 8.11
CA GLY A 342 -0.29 -32.58 9.36
C GLY A 342 -0.39 -31.04 9.33
N PRO A 343 -0.80 -30.41 10.46
CA PRO A 343 -0.87 -28.96 10.59
C PRO A 343 0.53 -28.31 10.59
N CYS A 344 0.65 -27.09 10.07
CA CYS A 344 1.85 -26.27 10.20
C CYS A 344 2.14 -25.96 11.69
N PRO A 345 3.42 -25.93 12.13
CA PRO A 345 4.64 -26.22 11.36
C PRO A 345 4.87 -27.73 11.15
N HIS A 346 5.41 -28.13 9.99
CA HIS A 346 5.68 -29.54 9.68
C HIS A 346 6.94 -30.09 10.36
N ASP A 347 6.94 -31.39 10.60
CA ASP A 347 8.15 -32.16 10.89
C ASP A 347 9.06 -32.19 9.65
N ALA A 348 10.27 -31.63 9.79
CA ALA A 348 11.26 -31.54 8.71
C ALA A 348 11.73 -32.90 8.19
N SER A 349 11.49 -34.00 8.91
CA SER A 349 11.81 -35.36 8.44
C SER A 349 10.80 -35.93 7.44
N LEU A 350 9.62 -35.31 7.32
CA LEU A 350 8.52 -35.77 6.45
C LEU A 350 8.33 -34.88 5.21
N PHE A 351 9.13 -33.82 5.06
CA PHE A 351 8.87 -32.75 4.10
C PHE A 351 10.18 -32.17 3.54
N ALA A 352 10.27 -32.12 2.20
CA ALA A 352 11.42 -31.56 1.50
C ALA A 352 11.49 -30.02 1.52
N GLY A 353 10.44 -29.32 1.99
CA GLY A 353 10.37 -27.86 1.92
C GLY A 353 9.49 -27.35 0.77
N ALA A 354 8.92 -26.16 0.94
CA ALA A 354 8.13 -25.47 -0.07
C ALA A 354 9.05 -24.87 -1.12
N THR A 355 8.53 -24.69 -2.33
CA THR A 355 9.19 -23.95 -3.40
C THR A 355 8.41 -22.70 -3.79
N PHE A 356 9.16 -21.68 -4.18
CA PHE A 356 8.65 -20.46 -4.76
C PHE A 356 9.44 -20.08 -6.01
N ASP A 357 8.78 -19.41 -6.94
CA ASP A 357 9.41 -18.81 -8.11
C ASP A 357 9.94 -17.41 -7.73
N PRO A 358 11.24 -17.12 -7.88
CA PRO A 358 11.80 -15.82 -7.54
C PRO A 358 11.06 -14.69 -8.25
N VAL A 359 10.67 -13.64 -7.52
CA VAL A 359 9.80 -12.58 -8.05
C VAL A 359 10.46 -11.79 -9.19
N THR A 360 11.79 -11.79 -9.23
CA THR A 360 12.62 -11.19 -10.29
C THR A 360 12.31 -11.79 -11.67
N GLY A 361 11.96 -13.08 -11.74
CA GLY A 361 11.60 -13.80 -12.97
C GLY A 361 10.38 -13.22 -13.68
N PRO A 362 9.16 -13.33 -13.10
CA PRO A 362 7.95 -12.81 -13.74
C PRO A 362 7.99 -11.29 -13.99
N LEU A 363 8.68 -10.51 -13.17
CA LEU A 363 8.83 -9.08 -13.44
C LEU A 363 9.61 -8.83 -14.73
N ALA A 364 10.70 -9.57 -14.95
CA ALA A 364 11.53 -9.43 -16.13
C ALA A 364 10.83 -10.00 -17.38
N ASP A 365 10.28 -11.21 -17.30
CA ASP A 365 9.70 -11.90 -18.45
C ASP A 365 8.44 -11.20 -18.96
N PHE A 366 7.59 -10.69 -18.04
CA PHE A 366 6.34 -10.02 -18.38
C PHE A 366 6.46 -8.49 -18.44
N GLY A 367 7.66 -7.93 -18.19
CA GLY A 367 7.87 -6.48 -18.15
C GLY A 367 6.98 -5.77 -17.12
N LYS A 368 6.69 -6.40 -15.98
CA LYS A 368 5.83 -5.83 -14.94
C LYS A 368 6.65 -5.00 -13.96
N VAL A 369 6.04 -3.92 -13.47
CA VAL A 369 6.66 -3.01 -12.49
C VAL A 369 6.09 -3.29 -11.11
N MET A 370 6.90 -3.84 -10.20
CA MET A 370 6.53 -4.06 -8.80
C MET A 370 6.19 -2.73 -8.13
N ARG A 371 5.07 -2.68 -7.40
CA ARG A 371 4.67 -1.53 -6.57
C ARG A 371 5.48 -1.52 -5.28
N THR A 372 6.02 -0.35 -4.91
CA THR A 372 6.63 -0.10 -3.59
C THR A 372 6.11 1.24 -3.03
N PRO A 373 6.29 1.51 -1.73
CA PRO A 373 5.97 2.84 -1.16
C PRO A 373 6.74 4.00 -1.78
N HIS A 374 7.82 3.73 -2.54
CA HIS A 374 8.56 4.75 -3.27
C HIS A 374 7.71 5.44 -4.34
N GLY A 375 6.77 4.70 -4.94
CA GLY A 375 5.90 5.17 -5.99
C GLY A 375 6.63 5.56 -7.27
N ALA A 376 5.92 6.26 -8.16
CA ALA A 376 6.38 6.71 -9.46
C ALA A 376 7.33 7.93 -9.36
N ASN A 377 8.49 7.74 -8.75
CA ASN A 377 9.51 8.76 -8.54
C ASN A 377 10.90 8.25 -8.96
N PRO A 378 11.83 9.14 -9.36
CA PRO A 378 13.24 8.78 -9.49
C PRO A 378 13.77 8.10 -8.22
N PRO A 379 14.75 7.19 -8.29
CA PRO A 379 15.29 6.50 -7.12
C PRO A 379 15.84 7.47 -6.05
N THR A 380 15.87 7.05 -4.79
CA THR A 380 16.55 7.80 -3.72
C THR A 380 17.75 7.01 -3.23
N ILE A 381 18.95 7.62 -3.26
CA ILE A 381 20.21 6.99 -2.86
C ILE A 381 20.46 7.23 -1.37
N TYR A 382 20.90 6.20 -0.64
CA TYR A 382 21.23 6.26 0.77
C TYR A 382 22.65 5.75 1.03
N GLY A 383 23.33 6.37 2.00
CA GLY A 383 24.65 5.92 2.44
C GLY A 383 25.75 6.13 1.41
N PHE A 384 25.68 7.19 0.58
CA PHE A 384 26.73 7.51 -0.37
C PHE A 384 28.04 7.88 0.35
N ASN A 385 29.00 6.96 0.36
CA ASN A 385 30.29 7.06 1.04
C ASN A 385 31.41 7.01 0.01
N CYS A 386 32.01 8.16 -0.31
CA CYS A 386 33.01 8.27 -1.37
C CYS A 386 33.95 9.49 -1.14
N PRO A 387 35.28 9.29 -0.96
CA PRO A 387 35.93 7.99 -0.82
C PRO A 387 35.62 7.39 0.56
N ASP A 388 35.41 6.08 0.61
CA ASP A 388 35.33 5.34 1.85
C ASP A 388 36.70 5.33 2.54
N ALA A 389 36.79 6.02 3.67
CA ALA A 389 38.03 6.18 4.42
C ALA A 389 38.58 4.86 5.00
N ALA A 390 37.74 3.84 5.21
CA ALA A 390 38.18 2.55 5.74
C ALA A 390 38.88 1.69 4.68
N ASN A 391 38.47 1.82 3.42
CA ASN A 391 38.95 1.00 2.31
C ASN A 391 39.76 1.78 1.25
N SER A 392 40.16 3.02 1.57
CA SER A 392 40.94 3.89 0.69
C SER A 392 42.33 4.20 1.25
N GLY A 393 43.34 4.26 0.39
CA GLY A 393 44.72 4.58 0.78
C GLY A 393 45.75 4.08 -0.23
N GLY A 394 47.00 4.54 -0.10
CA GLY A 394 48.12 4.08 -0.93
C GLY A 394 47.95 4.28 -2.45
N GLY A 395 47.16 5.25 -2.89
CA GLY A 395 46.82 5.47 -4.30
C GLY A 395 45.59 4.70 -4.79
N PHE A 396 44.82 4.09 -3.88
CA PHE A 396 43.54 3.43 -4.16
C PHE A 396 42.40 4.17 -3.47
N PHE A 397 41.22 4.13 -4.07
CA PHE A 397 39.98 4.59 -3.45
C PHE A 397 38.86 3.57 -3.66
N SER A 398 37.94 3.57 -2.71
CA SER A 398 36.66 2.85 -2.77
C SER A 398 35.52 3.84 -2.55
N CYS A 399 34.39 3.60 -3.19
CA CYS A 399 33.15 4.34 -3.06
C CYS A 399 32.00 3.35 -3.00
N GLU A 400 31.02 3.62 -2.15
CA GLU A 400 29.89 2.72 -1.96
C GLU A 400 28.60 3.47 -1.68
N ILE A 401 27.50 2.73 -1.78
CA ILE A 401 26.21 3.10 -1.20
C ILE A 401 25.71 1.98 -0.30
N ASP A 402 24.94 2.33 0.73
CA ASP A 402 24.26 1.33 1.57
C ASP A 402 23.11 0.67 0.82
N TYR A 403 22.25 1.48 0.19
CA TYR A 403 21.12 1.05 -0.63
C TYR A 403 20.48 2.20 -1.43
N PHE A 404 19.54 1.86 -2.31
CA PHE A 404 18.60 2.82 -2.87
C PHE A 404 17.15 2.39 -2.59
N ASN A 405 16.25 3.37 -2.48
CA ASN A 405 14.80 3.14 -2.56
C ASN A 405 14.33 3.41 -3.99
N SER A 406 13.50 2.52 -4.54
CA SER A 406 12.96 2.66 -5.89
C SER A 406 11.64 1.90 -6.07
N GLN A 407 11.01 2.07 -7.23
CA GLN A 407 9.91 1.25 -7.74
C GLN A 407 10.30 0.71 -9.11
N GLY A 408 10.06 -0.58 -9.35
CA GLY A 408 10.35 -1.22 -10.63
C GLY A 408 11.83 -1.51 -10.88
N GLN A 409 12.10 -1.98 -12.09
CA GLN A 409 13.46 -2.32 -12.51
C GLN A 409 14.35 -1.08 -12.39
N THR A 410 15.45 -1.23 -11.66
CA THR A 410 16.35 -0.13 -11.34
C THR A 410 17.77 -0.49 -11.76
N SER A 411 18.39 0.41 -12.52
CA SER A 411 19.77 0.26 -12.96
C SER A 411 20.67 1.22 -12.19
N MET A 412 21.91 0.81 -12.00
CA MET A 412 22.94 1.59 -11.34
C MET A 412 24.17 1.65 -12.24
N GLN A 413 24.81 2.81 -12.31
CA GLN A 413 26.03 3.01 -13.05
C GLN A 413 26.96 3.98 -12.33
N TRP A 414 28.14 3.49 -11.98
CA TRP A 414 29.25 4.31 -11.52
C TRP A 414 30.14 4.70 -12.70
N THR A 415 30.59 5.96 -12.70
CA THR A 415 31.59 6.47 -13.65
C THR A 415 32.63 7.31 -12.91
N GLY A 416 33.84 7.38 -13.45
CA GLY A 416 34.90 8.18 -12.86
C GLY A 416 36.15 8.20 -13.74
N GLY A 417 37.00 9.20 -13.55
CA GLY A 417 38.19 9.40 -14.38
C GLY A 417 39.28 8.32 -14.22
N SER A 418 39.20 7.52 -13.15
CA SER A 418 40.21 6.52 -12.81
C SER A 418 39.61 5.35 -12.02
N GLY A 419 38.82 4.50 -12.68
CA GLY A 419 38.18 3.31 -12.14
C GLY A 419 37.44 2.54 -13.23
N ASN A 420 37.10 1.27 -13.02
CA ASN A 420 36.28 0.52 -13.97
C ASN A 420 34.80 0.81 -13.70
N PRO A 421 34.00 1.18 -14.72
CA PRO A 421 32.55 1.33 -14.55
C PRO A 421 31.96 0.09 -13.87
N SER A 422 31.09 0.32 -12.90
CA SER A 422 30.46 -0.73 -12.09
C SER A 422 28.95 -0.50 -12.05
N SER A 423 28.18 -1.59 -12.03
CA SER A 423 26.74 -1.57 -11.78
C SER A 423 26.38 -2.13 -10.39
N GLY A 424 27.40 -2.41 -9.57
CA GLY A 424 27.23 -2.88 -8.20
C GLY A 424 27.24 -1.74 -7.19
N THR A 425 27.05 -2.07 -5.92
CA THR A 425 27.05 -1.10 -4.81
C THR A 425 28.42 -0.49 -4.53
N LEU A 426 29.48 -1.08 -5.07
CA LEU A 426 30.87 -0.71 -4.88
C LEU A 426 31.50 -0.23 -6.19
N PHE A 427 32.29 0.84 -6.08
CA PHE A 427 33.13 1.38 -7.13
C PHE A 427 34.53 1.66 -6.58
N PHE A 428 35.55 1.10 -7.21
CA PHE A 428 36.93 1.27 -6.77
C PHE A 428 37.85 1.58 -7.94
N GLY A 429 38.96 2.25 -7.63
CA GLY A 429 39.91 2.68 -8.63
C GLY A 429 41.27 2.99 -8.05
N THR A 430 42.20 3.29 -8.96
CA THR A 430 43.54 3.79 -8.62
C THR A 430 43.62 5.25 -9.01
N CYS A 431 44.41 6.04 -8.30
CA CYS A 431 44.62 7.44 -8.59
C CYS A 431 46.09 7.82 -8.35
N ASN A 432 46.54 8.85 -9.06
CA ASN A 432 47.89 9.37 -8.85
C ASN A 432 47.96 10.08 -7.48
N PRO A 433 49.02 9.85 -6.68
CA PRO A 433 49.23 10.61 -5.45
C PRO A 433 49.17 12.12 -5.73
N HIS A 434 48.39 12.85 -4.92
CA HIS A 434 48.10 14.29 -5.08
C HIS A 434 47.23 14.68 -6.30
N GLY A 435 46.73 13.72 -7.08
CA GLY A 435 45.72 13.94 -8.11
C GLY A 435 44.32 14.12 -7.52
N TRP A 436 43.42 14.73 -8.29
CA TRP A 436 41.99 14.80 -7.96
C TRP A 436 41.23 13.70 -8.70
N VAL A 437 40.26 13.11 -8.01
CA VAL A 437 39.37 12.07 -8.55
C VAL A 437 37.95 12.63 -8.54
N THR A 438 37.24 12.43 -9.66
CA THR A 438 35.80 12.68 -9.78
C THR A 438 35.11 11.33 -9.94
N VAL A 439 34.08 11.12 -9.14
CA VAL A 439 33.23 9.92 -9.17
C VAL A 439 31.78 10.37 -9.25
N ASP A 440 31.05 9.78 -10.19
CA ASP A 440 29.64 10.01 -10.41
C ASP A 440 28.87 8.68 -10.32
N LEU A 441 27.74 8.71 -9.64
CA LEU A 441 26.79 7.60 -9.53
C LEU A 441 25.46 8.03 -10.13
N GLN A 442 24.95 7.22 -11.05
CA GLN A 442 23.59 7.33 -11.59
C GLN A 442 22.78 6.11 -11.20
N VAL A 443 21.59 6.34 -10.64
CA VAL A 443 20.61 5.29 -10.36
C VAL A 443 19.31 5.66 -11.05
N SER A 444 18.83 4.80 -11.95
CA SER A 444 17.70 5.11 -12.85
C SER A 444 16.63 4.03 -12.81
N ASN A 445 15.37 4.47 -12.86
CA ASN A 445 14.19 3.66 -13.12
C ASN A 445 13.33 4.31 -14.22
N ASP A 446 12.17 3.75 -14.52
CA ASP A 446 11.26 4.29 -15.56
C ASP A 446 10.71 5.70 -15.24
N TYR A 447 10.83 6.15 -14.00
CA TYR A 447 10.32 7.43 -13.51
C TYR A 447 11.40 8.51 -13.40
N GLY A 448 12.66 8.17 -13.69
CA GLY A 448 13.76 9.10 -13.81
C GLY A 448 15.07 8.62 -13.19
N THR A 449 16.00 9.56 -13.02
CA THR A 449 17.37 9.28 -12.60
C THR A 449 17.74 10.13 -11.40
N ALA A 450 18.32 9.50 -10.38
CA ALA A 450 19.05 10.17 -9.31
C ALA A 450 20.55 10.17 -9.60
N HIS A 451 21.22 11.22 -9.16
CA HIS A 451 22.63 11.46 -9.43
C HIS A 451 23.34 11.88 -8.14
N GLU A 452 24.46 11.23 -7.84
CA GLU A 452 25.40 11.65 -6.80
C GLU A 452 26.77 11.88 -7.43
N SER A 453 27.48 12.91 -6.98
CA SER A 453 28.80 13.26 -7.52
C SER A 453 29.69 13.81 -6.45
N VAL A 454 30.96 13.38 -6.45
CA VAL A 454 31.95 13.86 -5.52
C VAL A 454 33.31 14.03 -6.19
N VAL A 455 34.05 15.02 -5.69
CA VAL A 455 35.43 15.29 -6.08
C VAL A 455 36.30 15.25 -4.83
N PHE A 456 37.34 14.43 -4.84
CA PHE A 456 38.24 14.26 -3.69
C PHE A 456 39.70 14.13 -4.11
N ALA A 457 40.60 14.44 -3.18
CA ALA A 457 42.03 14.25 -3.39
C ALA A 457 42.40 12.76 -3.24
N CYS A 458 43.31 12.27 -4.09
CA CYS A 458 43.71 10.87 -4.09
C CYS A 458 44.25 10.45 -2.71
N PRO A 459 43.68 9.39 -2.09
CA PRO A 459 44.11 8.89 -0.79
C PRO A 459 45.57 8.41 -0.82
N ALA A 460 46.48 9.23 -0.28
CA ALA A 460 47.93 9.00 -0.32
C ALA A 460 48.51 8.44 1.01
N GLY A 461 47.74 8.44 2.09
CA GLY A 461 48.14 7.84 3.38
C GLY A 461 48.13 6.30 3.36
N PRO A 462 48.82 5.63 4.29
CA PRO A 462 48.73 4.17 4.43
C PRO A 462 47.29 3.75 4.76
N ILE A 463 46.86 2.60 4.22
CA ILE A 463 45.57 1.98 4.56
C ILE A 463 45.62 1.61 6.06
N PRO A 464 44.65 2.04 6.90
CA PRO A 464 44.58 1.71 8.32
C PRO A 464 44.63 0.21 8.64
#